data_AF-K1ZI29-F1
#
_entry.id   AF-K1ZI29-F1
#
_cell.length_a   1.000
_cell.length_b   1.000
_cell.length_c   1.000
_cell.angle_alpha   90.00
_cell.angle_beta   90.00
_cell.angle_gamma   90.00
#
_symmetry.space_group_name_H-M   'P 1'
#
loop_
_entity.id
_entity.type
_entity.pdbx_description
1 polymer ?
#
loop_
_entity_poly.entity_id
_entity_poly.type
_entity_poly.pdbx_seq_one_letter_code
_entity_poly.pdbx_strand_id
1 'polypeptide(L)' 'MITKELTKISIFHGAQIRRIFFGNEWWFSVVDVISFLTDSKKPR' A
#
# COMPACT_ATOMS: atom_id res chain seq x y z
N MET A 1 -29.34 1.31 -12.51
CA MET A 1 -28.28 1.96 -11.71
C MET A 1 -27.38 0.85 -11.19
N ILE A 2 -26.10 0.80 -11.60
CA ILE A 2 -25.17 -0.24 -11.12
C ILE A 2 -24.40 0.35 -9.94
N THR A 3 -24.69 -0.13 -8.73
CA THR A 3 -23.91 0.16 -7.52
C THR A 3 -22.59 -0.58 -7.59
N LYS A 4 -21.51 0.15 -7.86
CA LYS A 4 -20.14 -0.37 -7.84
C LYS A 4 -19.78 -0.66 -6.38
N GLU A 5 -19.88 -1.93 -5.96
CA GLU A 5 -19.37 -2.33 -4.66
C GLU A 5 -17.86 -2.05 -4.60
N LEU A 6 -17.46 -1.19 -3.67
CA LEU A 6 -16.07 -0.94 -3.37
C LEU A 6 -15.53 -2.15 -2.61
N THR A 7 -14.98 -3.12 -3.33
CA THR A 7 -14.25 -4.23 -2.72
C THR A 7 -13.14 -3.65 -1.84
N LYS A 8 -13.30 -3.74 -0.52
CA LYS A 8 -12.34 -3.22 0.46
C LYS A 8 -11.15 -4.18 0.54
N ILE A 9 -10.31 -4.16 -0.49
CA ILE A 9 -9.10 -4.97 -0.58
C ILE A 9 -8.06 -4.37 0.38
N SER A 10 -7.67 -5.14 1.40
CA SER A 10 -6.51 -4.80 2.21
C SER A 10 -5.25 -5.15 1.40
N ILE A 11 -4.69 -4.19 0.67
CA ILE A 11 -3.56 -4.40 -0.26
C ILE A 11 -2.28 -4.81 0.49
N PHE A 12 -2.17 -4.44 1.77
CA PHE A 12 -0.96 -4.58 2.58
C PHE A 12 -1.21 -5.30 3.90
N HIS A 13 -2.14 -6.25 3.91
CA HIS A 13 -2.49 -6.97 5.14
C HIS A 13 -1.27 -7.68 5.73
N GLY A 14 -0.94 -7.40 7.00
CA GLY A 14 0.23 -7.95 7.68
C GLY A 14 1.58 -7.31 7.32
N ALA A 15 1.63 -6.38 6.35
CA ALA A 15 2.85 -5.71 5.94
C ALA A 15 3.07 -4.40 6.70
N GLN A 16 4.28 -4.21 7.24
CA GLN A 16 4.68 -2.93 7.83
C GLN A 16 5.17 -1.97 6.74
N ILE A 17 4.24 -1.29 6.07
CA ILE A 17 4.55 -0.25 5.08
C ILE A 17 4.50 1.12 5.73
N ARG A 18 5.61 1.87 5.65
CA ARG A 18 5.65 3.25 6.14
C ARG A 18 4.72 4.12 5.30
N ARG A 19 3.87 4.88 5.99
CA ARG A 19 2.93 5.81 5.38
C ARG A 19 2.84 7.12 6.16
N ILE A 20 2.59 8.21 5.46
CA ILE A 20 2.26 9.51 6.06
C ILE A 20 0.94 10.02 5.45
N PHE A 21 0.19 10.78 6.24
CA PHE A 21 -0.99 11.49 5.75
C PHE A 21 -0.60 12.95 5.51
N PHE A 22 -0.69 13.40 4.27
CA PHE A 22 -0.29 14.75 3.86
C PHE A 22 -1.20 15.25 2.74
N GLY A 23 -1.68 16.49 2.84
CA GLY A 23 -2.49 17.11 1.79
C GLY A 23 -3.80 16.36 1.50
N ASN A 24 -4.46 15.81 2.53
CA ASN A 24 -5.66 14.98 2.37
C ASN A 24 -5.45 13.64 1.65
N GLU A 25 -4.20 13.20 1.48
CA GLU A 25 -3.83 11.96 0.80
C GLU A 25 -2.90 11.09 1.63
N TRP A 26 -2.89 9.79 1.32
CA TRP A 26 -1.94 8.83 1.89
C TRP A 26 -0.73 8.67 0.99
N TRP A 27 0.45 8.89 1.55
CA TRP A 27 1.73 8.66 0.91
C TRP A 27 2.37 7.42 1.49
N PHE A 28 2.93 6.57 0.64
CA PHE A 28 3.58 5.31 1.03
C PHE A 28 5.04 5.33 0.63
N SER A 29 5.90 4.66 1.41
CA SER A 29 7.28 4.44 1.01
C SER A 29 7.35 3.50 -0.18
N VAL A 30 7.88 3.98 -1.32
CA VAL A 30 8.06 3.17 -2.53
C VAL A 30 8.94 1.94 -2.25
N VAL A 31 9.99 2.09 -1.43
CA VAL A 31 10.91 1.01 -1.10
C VAL A 31 10.20 -0.12 -0.33
N ASP A 32 9.32 0.23 0.61
CA ASP A 32 8.57 -0.76 1.39
C ASP A 32 7.55 -1.50 0.51
N VAL A 33 6.90 -0.78 -0.40
CA VAL A 33 5.98 -1.37 -1.39
C VAL A 33 6.72 -2.36 -2.30
N ILE A 34 7.87 -1.98 -2.85
CA ILE A 34 8.69 -2.87 -3.68
C ILE A 34 9.14 -4.09 -2.87
N SER A 35 9.64 -3.89 -1.65
CA SER A 35 10.07 -4.96 -0.75
C SER A 35 8.95 -5.97 -0.52
N PHE A 36 7.75 -5.49 -0.20
CA PHE A 36 6.58 -6.33 0.05
C PHE A 36 6.14 -7.11 -1.20
N LEU A 37 6.10 -6.45 -2.36
CA LEU A 37 5.65 -7.08 -3.61
C LEU A 37 6.65 -8.09 -4.18
N THR A 38 7.94 -7.92 -3.88
CA THR A 38 9.02 -8.74 -4.44
C THR A 38 9.63 -9.74 -3.44
N ASP A 39 9.20 -9.70 -2.18
CA ASP A 39 9.86 -10.36 -1.05
C ASP A 39 11.39 -10.09 -1.01
N SER A 40 11.79 -8.91 -1.52
CA SER A 40 13.20 -8.55 -1.63
C SER A 40 13.74 -8.02 -0.31
N LYS A 41 14.83 -8.64 0.15
CA LYS A 41 15.62 -8.16 1.31
C LYS A 41 16.51 -6.95 0.98
N LYS A 42 16.66 -6.63 -0.31
CA LYS A 42 17.42 -5.46 -0.81
C LYS A 42 16.65 -4.77 -1.94
N PRO A 43 15.57 -4.05 -1.62
CA PRO A 43 14.71 -3.37 -2.59
C PRO A 43 15.29 -2.02 -3.10
N ARG A 44 16.57 -1.73 -2.83
CA ARG A 44 17.26 -0.50 -3.25
C ARG A 44 18.21 -0.80 -4.40
#